data_AF-A0A150WEL9-F1
#
_entry.id   AF-A0A150WEL9-F1
#
_cell.length_a   1.000
_cell.length_b   1.000
_cell.length_c   1.000
_cell.angle_alpha   90.00
_cell.angle_beta   90.00
_cell.angle_gamma   90.00
#
_symmetry.space_group_name_H-M   'P 1'
#
loop_
_entity.id
_entity.type
_entity.pdbx_description
1 polymer ?
#
loop_
_entity_poly.entity_id
_entity_poly.type
_entity_poly.pdbx_seq_one_letter_code
_entity_poly.pdbx_strand_id
1 'polypeptide(L)'
;MTGVKVSSKRAELKVVAEHIANGDYKAAARYITTTPDFLNVQIKNLSLRLSNKDESVKVGFNDFSALIVGVVRDNRDFREVLTSDYYYDVSGVANDDDPRTRFYNQNNFTPVETAFLDLTKVLTYKPRQQMVITSNDTPYMQKEKSTPVLTAANHPDPAGVLTTRTFAERNLGGGSNRRAVEFTLKQFLCVSMAEAADSSASDQYVGKDVERFPAGDYNKYLTSCKSCHSVMDGMRPAFAKMDYGNFTNSAATGIYSTVHGDFFNSNKIATKYSEYLTNVVNPSTTTVIPDLEKNQEESDYYKVRYNFLITRGSTPTQAATTMNGILNTIRDPQTVVELIADYRAKKQADLTIFRNNRNNAQYQADYVRTCLAHLGNTALTAKVQEERFLQCNLDSKKDMSVLYAYYTAILTADKVSATEIARLQGKLINRGRQSNVNLMAPYLQAKDQLRLFPRNVFDSETGVATKMNKGTYAYGFTVNSDNFVNNATLGSKSSFFGWRGANKTGGQGVKDFGRMISESRRFSQCMAKRVYESVCFKKLDTTQYTTLVRLGDRFEALNYNLKSLYQDIALDTSCGLVKEP
;
A
#
# COMPACT_ATOMS: atom_id res chain seq x y z
N MET A 1 -15.17 39.23 -21.54
CA MET A 1 -14.27 38.93 -20.41
C MET A 1 -13.19 40.00 -20.41
N THR A 2 -13.11 40.79 -19.34
CA THR A 2 -12.07 41.81 -19.15
C THR A 2 -10.73 41.10 -18.97
N GLY A 3 -10.06 40.84 -20.09
CA GLY A 3 -8.70 40.31 -20.10
C GLY A 3 -7.83 41.22 -19.27
N VAL A 4 -7.12 40.63 -18.29
CA VAL A 4 -6.01 41.29 -17.62
C VAL A 4 -5.10 41.80 -18.74
N LYS A 5 -4.99 43.13 -18.88
CA LYS A 5 -4.03 43.74 -19.80
C LYS A 5 -2.66 43.29 -19.32
N VAL A 6 -2.10 42.28 -19.96
CA VAL A 6 -0.75 41.82 -19.66
C VAL A 6 0.17 42.99 -20.01
N SER A 7 0.75 43.57 -18.98
CA SER A 7 1.66 44.70 -19.09
C SER A 7 2.83 44.33 -20.01
N SER A 8 2.99 45.02 -21.14
CA SER A 8 4.14 44.95 -22.06
C SER A 8 5.48 45.36 -21.40
N LYS A 9 5.51 45.52 -20.07
CA LYS A 9 6.70 45.82 -19.29
C LYS A 9 7.60 44.60 -19.02
N ARG A 10 7.10 43.36 -19.17
CA ARG A 10 7.95 42.16 -19.04
C ARG A 10 8.85 42.02 -20.27
N ALA A 11 10.14 41.78 -20.05
CA ALA A 11 11.14 41.71 -21.12
C ALA A 11 10.82 40.60 -22.12
N GLU A 12 10.32 39.47 -21.64
CA GLU A 12 9.96 38.31 -22.45
C GLU A 12 8.83 38.62 -23.44
N LEU A 13 7.86 39.44 -23.03
CA LEU A 13 6.72 39.81 -23.88
C LEU A 13 7.12 40.82 -24.96
N LYS A 14 8.19 41.60 -24.75
CA LYS A 14 8.74 42.46 -25.80
C LYS A 14 9.35 41.63 -26.92
N VAL A 15 10.14 40.61 -26.59
CA VAL A 15 10.72 39.67 -27.57
C VAL A 15 9.62 38.96 -28.37
N VAL A 16 8.55 38.51 -27.70
CA VAL A 16 7.38 37.91 -28.39
C VAL A 16 6.71 38.92 -29.33
N ALA A 17 6.51 40.17 -28.87
CA ALA A 17 5.89 41.20 -29.69
C ALA A 17 6.75 41.58 -30.91
N GLU A 18 8.07 41.61 -30.77
CA GLU A 18 9.01 41.86 -31.88
C GLU A 18 8.94 40.74 -32.93
N HIS A 19 8.95 39.48 -32.52
CA HIS A 19 8.76 38.36 -33.45
C HIS A 19 7.42 38.43 -34.19
N ILE A 20 6.33 38.76 -33.48
CA ILE A 20 5.00 38.93 -34.09
C ILE A 20 4.99 40.12 -35.07
N ALA A 21 5.58 41.26 -34.71
CA ALA A 21 5.66 42.44 -35.58
C ALA A 21 6.43 42.16 -36.87
N ASN A 22 7.41 41.25 -36.82
CA ASN A 22 8.19 40.79 -37.97
C ASN A 22 7.51 39.65 -38.76
N GLY A 23 6.30 39.23 -38.38
CA GLY A 23 5.58 38.12 -39.02
C GLY A 23 6.10 36.73 -38.66
N ASP A 24 7.07 36.60 -37.74
CA ASP A 24 7.65 35.34 -37.31
C ASP A 24 6.92 34.77 -36.08
N TYR A 25 5.66 34.37 -36.30
CA TYR A 25 4.82 33.76 -35.27
C TYR A 25 5.44 32.46 -34.71
N LYS A 26 6.21 31.73 -35.53
CA LYS A 26 6.89 30.49 -35.10
C LYS A 26 7.99 30.78 -34.08
N ALA A 27 8.82 31.79 -34.30
CA ALA A 27 9.81 32.19 -33.31
C ALA A 27 9.17 32.72 -32.03
N ALA A 28 8.07 33.48 -32.13
CA ALA A 28 7.29 33.93 -30.97
C ALA A 28 6.80 32.75 -30.12
N ALA A 29 6.18 31.74 -30.75
CA ALA A 29 5.68 30.54 -30.07
C ALA A 29 6.82 29.72 -29.44
N ARG A 30 7.94 29.56 -30.15
CA ARG A 30 9.13 28.86 -29.60
C ARG A 30 9.67 29.59 -28.37
N TYR A 31 9.87 30.90 -28.45
CA TYR A 31 10.42 31.71 -27.37
C TYR A 31 9.54 31.69 -26.12
N ILE A 32 8.22 31.87 -26.25
CA ILE A 32 7.36 31.91 -25.05
C ILE A 32 7.41 30.59 -24.27
N THR A 33 7.55 29.45 -24.96
CA THR A 33 7.69 28.13 -24.30
C THR A 33 9.06 27.87 -23.66
N THR A 34 10.04 28.76 -23.85
CA THR A 34 11.32 28.72 -23.10
C THR A 34 11.30 29.59 -21.85
N THR A 35 10.27 30.41 -21.65
CA THR A 35 10.16 31.28 -20.47
C THR A 35 9.75 30.47 -19.23
N PRO A 36 10.13 30.91 -18.01
CA PRO A 36 9.71 30.25 -16.77
C PRO A 36 8.19 30.13 -16.63
N ASP A 37 7.43 31.13 -17.07
CA ASP A 37 5.95 31.14 -16.99
C ASP A 37 5.32 29.95 -17.73
N PHE A 38 5.96 29.44 -18.80
CA PHE A 38 5.46 28.25 -19.48
C PHE A 38 5.41 27.04 -18.54
N LEU A 39 6.47 26.78 -17.77
CA LEU A 39 6.47 25.66 -16.81
C LEU A 39 5.73 26.01 -15.53
N ASN A 40 6.04 27.17 -14.94
CA ASN A 40 5.52 27.61 -13.64
C ASN A 40 4.02 27.90 -13.64
N VAL A 41 3.43 28.19 -14.80
CA VAL A 41 1.99 28.46 -14.93
C VAL A 41 1.31 27.44 -15.83
N GLN A 42 1.68 27.34 -17.11
CA GLN A 42 0.90 26.54 -18.08
C GLN A 42 1.00 25.05 -17.78
N ILE A 43 2.21 24.50 -17.73
CA ILE A 43 2.40 23.05 -17.53
C ILE A 43 2.08 22.66 -16.08
N LYS A 44 2.44 23.48 -15.09
CA LYS A 44 2.03 23.26 -13.70
C LYS A 44 0.52 23.21 -13.55
N ASN A 45 -0.23 24.14 -14.14
CA ASN A 45 -1.69 24.11 -14.04
C ASN A 45 -2.27 22.87 -14.72
N LEU A 46 -1.75 22.46 -15.89
CA LEU A 46 -2.15 21.20 -16.52
C LEU A 46 -1.88 20.01 -15.58
N SER A 47 -0.67 19.92 -15.03
CA SER A 47 -0.27 18.81 -14.16
C SER A 47 -1.09 18.75 -12.88
N LEU A 48 -1.37 19.90 -12.25
CA LEU A 48 -2.18 19.98 -11.04
C LEU A 48 -3.60 19.45 -11.30
N ARG A 49 -4.24 19.86 -12.40
CA ARG A 49 -5.57 19.34 -12.79
C ARG A 49 -5.55 17.83 -13.00
N LEU A 50 -4.50 17.30 -13.63
CA LEU A 50 -4.34 15.85 -13.82
C LEU A 50 -4.02 15.11 -12.51
N SER A 51 -3.49 15.80 -11.49
CA SER A 51 -3.08 15.18 -10.22
C SER A 51 -4.24 14.96 -9.24
N ASN A 52 -5.41 15.58 -9.43
CA ASN A 52 -6.55 15.47 -8.50
C ASN A 52 -7.89 15.12 -9.17
N LYS A 53 -8.89 14.81 -8.34
CA LYS A 53 -10.20 14.31 -8.79
C LYS A 53 -11.10 15.39 -9.37
N ASP A 54 -10.98 16.60 -8.84
CA ASP A 54 -11.78 17.76 -9.18
C ASP A 54 -11.28 18.46 -10.45
N GLU A 55 -10.16 18.00 -11.02
CA GLU A 55 -9.45 18.64 -12.13
C GLU A 55 -9.21 20.14 -11.87
N SER A 56 -8.88 20.45 -10.61
CA SER A 56 -8.66 21.80 -10.09
C SER A 56 -7.17 22.16 -10.05
N VAL A 57 -6.86 23.45 -10.12
CA VAL A 57 -5.50 23.97 -9.86
C VAL A 57 -5.28 24.29 -8.38
N LYS A 58 -6.32 24.15 -7.53
CA LYS A 58 -6.28 24.48 -6.10
C LYS A 58 -5.73 23.33 -5.24
N VAL A 59 -4.69 22.68 -5.71
CA VAL A 59 -3.97 21.61 -4.98
C VAL A 59 -2.48 21.93 -5.00
N GLY A 60 -1.74 21.46 -3.99
CA GLY A 60 -0.30 21.69 -3.91
C GLY A 60 0.46 20.92 -4.99
N PHE A 61 1.61 21.46 -5.40
CA PHE A 61 2.57 20.76 -6.24
C PHE A 61 3.04 19.46 -5.56
N ASN A 62 3.26 18.41 -6.34
CA ASN A 62 3.44 17.04 -5.85
C ASN A 62 4.26 16.20 -6.85
N ASP A 63 4.62 14.98 -6.46
CA ASP A 63 5.42 14.04 -7.24
C ASP A 63 4.82 13.72 -8.63
N PHE A 64 3.50 13.54 -8.71
CA PHE A 64 2.75 13.39 -9.97
C PHE A 64 2.96 14.61 -10.88
N SER A 65 2.84 15.81 -10.32
CA SER A 65 3.01 17.07 -11.05
C SER A 65 4.45 17.29 -11.49
N ALA A 66 5.41 16.99 -10.62
CA ALA A 66 6.83 17.09 -10.90
C ALA A 66 7.23 16.22 -12.10
N LEU A 67 6.72 14.98 -12.18
CA LEU A 67 6.98 14.10 -13.33
C LEU A 67 6.46 14.70 -14.64
N ILE A 68 5.22 15.20 -14.66
CA ILE A 68 4.64 15.81 -15.87
C ILE A 68 5.45 17.06 -16.28
N VAL A 69 5.74 17.96 -15.34
CA VAL A 69 6.51 19.18 -15.66
C VAL A 69 7.91 18.83 -16.15
N GLY A 70 8.58 17.86 -15.52
CA GLY A 70 9.91 17.40 -15.90
C GLY A 70 9.96 16.81 -17.31
N VAL A 71 9.02 15.93 -17.66
CA VAL A 71 8.90 15.35 -19.02
C VAL A 71 8.75 16.45 -20.07
N VAL A 72 7.93 17.47 -19.81
CA VAL A 72 7.74 18.58 -20.75
C VAL A 72 8.96 19.51 -20.82
N ARG A 73 9.58 19.80 -19.68
CA ARG A 73 10.81 20.61 -19.63
C ARG A 73 11.90 19.98 -20.49
N ASP A 74 12.11 18.68 -20.32
CA ASP A 74 13.20 17.92 -20.93
C ASP A 74 12.86 17.45 -22.36
N ASN A 75 11.77 17.94 -22.96
CA ASN A 75 11.34 17.65 -24.33
C ASN A 75 11.17 16.16 -24.64
N ARG A 76 10.73 15.38 -23.65
CA ARG A 76 10.53 13.93 -23.75
C ARG A 76 9.21 13.56 -24.41
N ASP A 77 9.10 12.31 -24.86
CA ASP A 77 7.83 11.73 -25.32
C ASP A 77 6.83 11.73 -24.16
N PHE A 78 5.70 12.41 -24.32
CA PHE A 78 4.74 12.60 -23.24
C PHE A 78 4.08 11.29 -22.79
N ARG A 79 4.11 10.22 -23.59
CA ARG A 79 3.63 8.89 -23.17
C ARG A 79 4.44 8.32 -22.01
N GLU A 80 5.67 8.78 -21.82
CA GLU A 80 6.51 8.39 -20.69
C GLU A 80 5.90 8.78 -19.34
N VAL A 81 4.98 9.74 -19.28
CA VAL A 81 4.24 10.03 -18.03
C VAL A 81 3.42 8.83 -17.52
N LEU A 82 3.13 7.82 -18.36
CA LEU A 82 2.39 6.61 -17.97
C LEU A 82 3.26 5.33 -17.96
N THR A 83 4.51 5.40 -18.41
CA THR A 83 5.33 4.19 -18.67
C THR A 83 6.78 4.31 -18.17
N SER A 84 7.20 5.51 -17.77
CA SER A 84 8.56 5.75 -17.31
C SER A 84 8.87 5.04 -16.01
N ASP A 85 10.16 4.78 -15.84
CA ASP A 85 10.75 4.32 -14.58
C ASP A 85 11.75 5.35 -14.07
N TYR A 86 11.34 6.60 -14.06
CA TYR A 86 12.09 7.69 -13.44
C TYR A 86 11.09 8.66 -12.84
N TYR A 87 11.58 9.57 -12.02
CA TYR A 87 10.78 10.62 -11.42
C TYR A 87 11.56 11.93 -11.38
N TYR A 88 10.88 13.01 -11.01
CA TYR A 88 11.50 14.30 -10.80
C TYR A 88 11.28 14.74 -9.36
N ASP A 89 12.31 15.36 -8.80
CA ASP A 89 12.28 15.97 -7.47
C ASP A 89 12.62 17.46 -7.55
N VAL A 90 12.51 18.17 -6.43
CA VAL A 90 12.84 19.59 -6.32
C VAL A 90 14.15 19.72 -5.54
N SER A 91 15.15 20.34 -6.14
CA SER A 91 16.44 20.63 -5.48
C SER A 91 16.43 21.98 -4.76
N GLY A 92 17.30 22.14 -3.76
CA GLY A 92 17.48 23.43 -3.09
C GLY A 92 16.34 23.77 -2.13
N VAL A 93 15.66 22.75 -1.61
CA VAL A 93 14.61 22.85 -0.59
C VAL A 93 15.08 22.17 0.69
N ALA A 94 14.51 22.56 1.83
CA ALA A 94 14.84 21.93 3.10
C ALA A 94 14.50 20.43 3.06
N ASN A 95 15.44 19.59 3.50
CA ASN A 95 15.30 18.13 3.51
C ASN A 95 15.01 17.53 2.12
N ASP A 96 15.61 18.11 1.06
CA ASP A 96 15.48 17.60 -0.31
C ASP A 96 15.95 16.13 -0.42
N ASP A 97 17.02 15.75 0.26
CA ASP A 97 17.54 14.38 0.31
C ASP A 97 16.87 13.47 1.36
N ASP A 98 15.85 13.94 2.10
CA ASP A 98 15.15 13.13 3.08
C ASP A 98 14.07 12.25 2.42
N PRO A 99 14.18 10.92 2.44
CA PRO A 99 13.17 10.04 1.87
C PRO A 99 11.79 10.22 2.55
N ARG A 100 11.74 10.66 3.81
CA ARG A 100 10.49 10.87 4.55
C ARG A 100 9.68 12.01 3.95
N THR A 101 10.31 13.11 3.57
CA THR A 101 9.59 14.23 2.96
C THR A 101 9.04 13.84 1.60
N ARG A 102 9.74 12.98 0.85
CA ARG A 102 9.28 12.46 -0.44
C ARG A 102 8.12 11.45 -0.33
N PHE A 103 8.25 10.47 0.58
CA PHE A 103 7.30 9.35 0.64
C PHE A 103 6.17 9.54 1.65
N TYR A 104 6.33 10.35 2.70
CA TYR A 104 5.31 10.46 3.76
C TYR A 104 4.39 11.67 3.61
N ASN A 105 4.95 12.86 3.38
CA ASN A 105 4.18 14.11 3.44
C ASN A 105 4.30 15.01 2.20
N GLN A 106 5.22 14.72 1.27
CA GLN A 106 5.49 15.53 0.07
C GLN A 106 5.87 16.99 0.38
N ASN A 107 6.37 17.27 1.59
CA ASN A 107 6.71 18.63 2.01
C ASN A 107 7.88 19.24 1.22
N ASN A 108 8.69 18.41 0.56
CA ASN A 108 9.73 18.84 -0.37
C ASN A 108 9.16 19.60 -1.59
N PHE A 109 7.89 19.37 -1.96
CA PHE A 109 7.25 20.07 -3.07
C PHE A 109 6.55 21.38 -2.66
N THR A 110 6.25 21.58 -1.37
CA THR A 110 5.58 22.79 -0.85
C THR A 110 6.29 24.09 -1.26
N PRO A 111 7.64 24.20 -1.22
CA PRO A 111 8.34 25.42 -1.60
C PRO A 111 8.14 25.87 -3.05
N VAL A 112 7.74 24.97 -3.96
CA VAL A 112 7.44 25.35 -5.35
C VAL A 112 6.36 26.43 -5.41
N GLU A 113 5.35 26.33 -4.55
CA GLU A 113 4.28 27.32 -4.46
C GLU A 113 4.63 28.47 -3.53
N THR A 114 5.18 28.19 -2.34
CA THR A 114 5.37 29.23 -1.32
C THR A 114 6.56 30.15 -1.58
N ALA A 115 7.60 29.65 -2.26
CA ALA A 115 8.80 30.41 -2.63
C ALA A 115 8.87 30.74 -4.14
N PHE A 116 7.82 30.42 -4.91
CA PHE A 116 7.75 30.65 -6.36
C PHE A 116 8.98 30.15 -7.14
N LEU A 117 9.44 28.94 -6.81
CA LEU A 117 10.67 28.38 -7.40
C LEU A 117 10.56 28.23 -8.92
N ASP A 118 11.63 28.57 -9.62
CA ASP A 118 11.72 28.45 -11.09
C ASP A 118 11.87 26.97 -11.51
N LEU A 119 10.79 26.37 -12.01
CA LEU A 119 10.73 24.96 -12.38
C LEU A 119 11.63 24.61 -13.57
N THR A 120 12.11 25.61 -14.32
CA THR A 120 13.13 25.37 -15.35
C THR A 120 14.46 24.96 -14.74
N LYS A 121 14.74 25.40 -13.50
CA LYS A 121 16.02 25.20 -12.80
C LYS A 121 15.96 24.16 -11.69
N VAL A 122 14.89 24.16 -10.89
CA VAL A 122 14.88 23.39 -9.63
C VAL A 122 14.46 21.92 -9.78
N LEU A 123 13.90 21.51 -10.92
CA LEU A 123 13.52 20.11 -11.12
C LEU A 123 14.74 19.23 -11.41
N THR A 124 14.90 18.16 -10.66
CA THR A 124 16.03 17.24 -10.79
C THR A 124 15.53 15.86 -11.20
N TYR A 125 16.08 15.33 -12.31
CA TYR A 125 15.81 13.97 -12.76
C TYR A 125 16.37 12.96 -11.76
N LYS A 126 15.58 11.93 -11.44
CA LYS A 126 16.01 10.80 -10.61
C LYS A 126 15.69 9.49 -11.34
N PRO A 127 16.70 8.63 -11.59
CA PRO A 127 16.46 7.35 -12.26
C PRO A 127 15.74 6.40 -11.30
N ARG A 128 14.98 5.44 -11.87
CA ARG A 128 14.31 4.34 -11.17
C ARG A 128 13.30 4.84 -10.14
N GLN A 129 12.01 4.75 -10.46
CA GLN A 129 10.98 5.04 -9.46
C GLN A 129 11.14 4.13 -8.27
N GLN A 130 11.05 4.71 -7.09
CA GLN A 130 11.27 4.02 -5.83
C GLN A 130 9.95 3.84 -5.09
N MET A 131 9.88 2.77 -4.32
CA MET A 131 8.79 2.46 -3.41
C MET A 131 9.34 2.16 -2.02
N VAL A 132 8.52 2.40 -0.99
CA VAL A 132 8.87 2.02 0.37
C VAL A 132 8.67 0.52 0.53
N ILE A 133 9.73 -0.19 0.92
CA ILE A 133 9.69 -1.64 1.17
C ILE A 133 9.70 -1.98 2.66
N THR A 134 10.24 -1.10 3.51
CA THR A 134 10.09 -1.18 4.97
C THR A 134 10.12 0.22 5.58
N SER A 135 9.37 0.43 6.65
CA SER A 135 9.54 1.55 7.56
C SER A 135 9.88 0.99 8.95
N ASN A 136 10.76 1.64 9.71
CA ASN A 136 11.07 1.27 11.10
C ASN A 136 10.59 2.40 12.00
N ASP A 137 9.54 2.14 12.78
CA ASP A 137 8.73 3.21 13.38
C ASP A 137 8.58 3.08 14.89
N THR A 138 9.64 2.67 15.60
CA THR A 138 9.67 2.84 17.06
C THR A 138 10.43 4.13 17.42
N PRO A 139 9.84 5.02 18.25
CA PRO A 139 10.52 6.20 18.79
C PRO A 139 11.85 5.90 19.48
N TYR A 140 12.06 4.66 19.91
CA TYR A 140 13.27 4.22 20.60
C TYR A 140 14.51 4.13 19.70
N MET A 141 14.33 3.87 18.40
CA MET A 141 15.43 3.83 17.43
C MET A 141 15.95 5.23 17.06
N GLN A 142 15.32 6.30 17.55
CA GLN A 142 15.61 7.68 17.17
C GLN A 142 16.85 8.27 17.88
N LYS A 143 17.31 7.71 19.00
CA LYS A 143 18.43 8.29 19.77
C LYS A 143 19.81 7.84 19.31
N GLU A 144 19.90 6.72 18.58
CA GLU A 144 21.14 6.22 17.98
C GLU A 144 21.03 6.38 16.45
N LYS A 145 21.69 7.39 15.88
CA LYS A 145 21.69 7.82 14.45
C LYS A 145 22.17 6.76 13.42
N SER A 146 22.05 5.45 13.67
CA SER A 146 22.73 4.41 12.90
C SER A 146 21.85 3.59 11.95
N THR A 147 20.52 3.76 11.93
CA THR A 147 19.63 3.02 11.02
C THR A 147 18.60 3.92 10.33
N PRO A 148 18.42 3.80 9.00
CA PRO A 148 17.40 4.56 8.28
C PRO A 148 15.97 4.17 8.70
N VAL A 149 15.12 5.19 8.91
CA VAL A 149 13.69 5.07 9.26
C VAL A 149 12.87 4.49 8.09
N LEU A 150 13.38 4.64 6.87
CA LEU A 150 12.76 4.21 5.62
C LEU A 150 13.76 3.44 4.79
N THR A 151 13.38 2.25 4.34
CA THR A 151 14.08 1.55 3.27
C THR A 151 13.23 1.63 2.01
N ALA A 152 13.81 2.22 0.97
CA ALA A 152 13.23 2.26 -0.36
C ALA A 152 13.95 1.29 -1.29
N ALA A 153 13.22 0.73 -2.25
CA ALA A 153 13.77 -0.05 -3.36
C ALA A 153 13.14 0.41 -4.67
N ASN A 154 13.73 -0.02 -5.79
CA ASN A 154 13.15 0.22 -7.10
C ASN A 154 11.77 -0.44 -7.18
N HIS A 155 10.81 0.28 -7.74
CA HIS A 155 9.48 -0.23 -8.01
C HIS A 155 9.58 -1.34 -9.06
N PRO A 156 9.04 -2.55 -8.81
CA PRO A 156 9.19 -3.70 -9.73
C PRO A 156 8.40 -3.54 -11.03
N ASP A 157 7.31 -2.78 -11.01
CA ASP A 157 6.46 -2.51 -12.17
C ASP A 157 6.15 -1.01 -12.33
N PRO A 158 7.16 -0.19 -12.65
CA PRO A 158 7.09 1.26 -12.67
C PRO A 158 6.31 1.77 -13.88
N ALA A 159 5.41 2.74 -13.67
CA ALA A 159 4.47 3.24 -14.67
C ALA A 159 4.23 4.75 -14.56
N GLY A 160 5.32 5.52 -14.47
CA GLY A 160 5.29 6.97 -14.42
C GLY A 160 4.37 7.51 -13.32
N VAL A 161 3.37 8.31 -13.69
CA VAL A 161 2.48 8.91 -12.71
C VAL A 161 1.61 7.88 -11.99
N LEU A 162 1.35 6.71 -12.58
CA LEU A 162 0.47 5.68 -12.01
C LEU A 162 1.07 5.02 -10.77
N THR A 163 2.38 5.10 -10.61
CA THR A 163 3.18 4.55 -9.50
C THR A 163 3.66 5.62 -8.53
N THR A 164 3.19 6.87 -8.67
CA THR A 164 3.46 7.95 -7.72
C THR A 164 2.67 7.79 -6.43
N ARG A 165 3.15 8.42 -5.35
CA ARG A 165 2.42 8.51 -4.09
C ARG A 165 1.10 9.23 -4.28
N THR A 166 1.08 10.37 -4.99
CA THR A 166 -0.17 11.13 -5.22
C THR A 166 -1.21 10.29 -5.96
N PHE A 167 -0.81 9.45 -6.93
CA PHE A 167 -1.75 8.55 -7.59
C PHE A 167 -2.28 7.48 -6.63
N ALA A 168 -1.40 6.85 -5.85
CA ALA A 168 -1.79 5.82 -4.90
C ALA A 168 -2.77 6.38 -3.85
N GLU A 169 -2.46 7.54 -3.27
CA GLU A 169 -3.28 8.21 -2.26
C GLU A 169 -4.72 8.43 -2.68
N ARG A 170 -4.90 8.98 -3.89
CA ARG A 170 -6.23 9.37 -4.36
C ARG A 170 -7.03 8.17 -4.88
N ASN A 171 -6.37 7.18 -5.48
CA ASN A 171 -7.01 6.12 -6.27
C ASN A 171 -7.00 4.75 -5.61
N LEU A 172 -6.02 4.45 -4.78
CA LEU A 172 -5.82 3.12 -4.20
C LEU A 172 -6.22 3.05 -2.73
N GLY A 173 -6.50 4.15 -2.04
CA GLY A 173 -6.86 4.11 -0.61
C GLY A 173 -8.15 3.36 -0.22
N GLY A 174 -8.92 2.83 -1.18
CA GLY A 174 -10.12 2.04 -0.87
C GLY A 174 -10.77 1.36 -2.08
N GLY A 175 -11.79 0.54 -1.79
CA GLY A 175 -12.50 -0.25 -2.80
C GLY A 175 -11.61 -1.30 -3.46
N SER A 176 -11.95 -1.69 -4.69
CA SER A 176 -11.30 -2.78 -5.43
C SER A 176 -10.54 -2.25 -6.67
N ASN A 177 -9.90 -1.08 -6.50
CA ASN A 177 -9.06 -0.34 -7.47
C ASN A 177 -9.73 0.12 -8.79
N ARG A 178 -11.05 0.04 -8.94
CA ARG A 178 -11.77 0.61 -10.11
C ARG A 178 -11.52 2.11 -10.31
N ARG A 179 -11.33 2.83 -9.21
CA ARG A 179 -11.00 4.26 -9.21
C ARG A 179 -9.69 4.55 -9.96
N ALA A 180 -8.70 3.66 -9.88
CA ALA A 180 -7.45 3.82 -10.62
C ALA A 180 -7.68 3.79 -12.13
N VAL A 181 -8.55 2.89 -12.61
CA VAL A 181 -8.96 2.82 -14.01
C VAL A 181 -9.75 4.08 -14.39
N GLU A 182 -10.81 4.39 -13.66
CA GLU A 182 -11.69 5.55 -13.91
C GLU A 182 -10.89 6.84 -14.07
N PHE A 183 -10.03 7.18 -13.10
CA PHE A 183 -9.30 8.44 -13.14
C PHE A 183 -8.20 8.44 -14.19
N THR A 184 -7.63 7.27 -14.55
CA THR A 184 -6.71 7.20 -15.68
C THR A 184 -7.44 7.48 -17.00
N LEU A 185 -8.62 6.89 -17.23
CA LEU A 185 -9.44 7.19 -18.41
C LEU A 185 -9.88 8.66 -18.44
N LYS A 186 -10.33 9.20 -17.31
CA LYS A 186 -10.75 10.61 -17.20
C LYS A 186 -9.61 11.58 -17.52
N GLN A 187 -8.44 11.37 -16.92
CA GLN A 187 -7.35 12.33 -17.00
C GLN A 187 -6.59 12.23 -18.32
N PHE A 188 -6.30 11.01 -18.77
CA PHE A 188 -5.44 10.78 -19.93
C PHE A 188 -6.21 10.50 -21.22
N LEU A 189 -7.47 10.10 -21.16
CA LEU A 189 -8.32 9.87 -22.34
C LEU A 189 -9.49 10.86 -22.44
N CYS A 190 -9.72 11.71 -21.42
CA CYS A 190 -10.86 12.63 -21.41
C CYS A 190 -12.18 11.86 -21.60
N VAL A 191 -12.27 10.69 -20.97
CA VAL A 191 -13.43 9.80 -21.01
C VAL A 191 -13.92 9.60 -19.58
N SER A 192 -15.15 10.00 -19.31
CA SER A 192 -15.85 9.71 -18.06
C SER A 192 -16.25 8.24 -17.96
N MET A 193 -16.53 7.77 -16.74
CA MET A 193 -17.06 6.42 -16.52
C MET A 193 -18.34 6.16 -17.33
N ALA A 194 -19.22 7.16 -17.44
CA ALA A 194 -20.47 7.05 -18.20
C ALA A 194 -20.22 6.90 -19.70
N GLU A 195 -19.23 7.60 -20.25
CA GLU A 195 -18.85 7.46 -21.67
C GLU A 195 -18.17 6.12 -21.96
N ALA A 196 -17.40 5.59 -21.01
CA ALA A 196 -16.74 4.30 -21.09
C ALA A 196 -17.70 3.10 -20.91
N ALA A 197 -18.85 3.29 -20.26
CA ALA A 197 -19.80 2.22 -19.99
C ALA A 197 -20.30 1.54 -21.28
N ASP A 198 -20.36 0.22 -21.27
CA ASP A 198 -20.78 -0.60 -22.41
C ASP A 198 -21.59 -1.82 -21.93
N SER A 199 -22.91 -1.81 -22.18
CA SER A 199 -23.79 -2.94 -21.84
C SER A 199 -23.56 -4.18 -22.72
N SER A 200 -22.93 -4.02 -23.88
CA SER A 200 -22.63 -5.11 -24.81
C SER A 200 -21.27 -5.79 -24.53
N ALA A 201 -20.44 -5.19 -23.67
CA ALA A 201 -19.15 -5.75 -23.30
C ALA A 201 -19.30 -6.96 -22.35
N SER A 202 -18.34 -7.89 -22.44
CA SER A 202 -18.27 -9.08 -21.58
C SER A 202 -18.23 -8.69 -20.10
N ASP A 203 -19.03 -9.37 -19.30
CA ASP A 203 -19.13 -9.16 -17.86
C ASP A 203 -18.43 -10.27 -17.04
N GLN A 204 -17.64 -11.11 -17.71
CA GLN A 204 -16.88 -12.22 -17.11
C GLN A 204 -15.92 -11.76 -16.00
N TYR A 205 -15.43 -10.52 -16.06
CA TYR A 205 -14.48 -9.98 -15.10
C TYR A 205 -15.13 -9.16 -13.98
N VAL A 206 -16.47 -9.03 -13.98
CA VAL A 206 -17.14 -8.22 -12.97
C VAL A 206 -16.98 -8.84 -11.58
N GLY A 207 -16.46 -8.04 -10.66
CA GLY A 207 -16.04 -8.47 -9.33
C GLY A 207 -17.16 -8.93 -8.39
N LYS A 208 -16.76 -9.62 -7.31
CA LYS A 208 -17.62 -10.17 -6.25
C LYS A 208 -18.29 -9.14 -5.35
N ASP A 209 -17.92 -7.88 -5.45
CA ASP A 209 -18.50 -6.74 -4.73
C ASP A 209 -19.69 -6.11 -5.48
N VAL A 210 -20.03 -6.63 -6.66
CA VAL A 210 -21.13 -6.12 -7.48
C VAL A 210 -22.32 -7.06 -7.40
N GLU A 211 -23.47 -6.50 -7.02
CA GLU A 211 -24.72 -7.21 -6.82
C GLU A 211 -25.11 -8.10 -8.01
N ARG A 212 -25.48 -9.36 -7.71
CA ARG A 212 -25.93 -10.37 -8.67
C ARG A 212 -26.59 -11.57 -7.99
N PHE A 213 -27.36 -12.34 -8.74
CA PHE A 213 -27.90 -13.64 -8.33
C PHE A 213 -26.77 -14.60 -7.89
N PRO A 214 -26.96 -15.46 -6.87
CA PRO A 214 -28.19 -15.76 -6.13
C PRO A 214 -28.42 -14.90 -4.88
N ALA A 215 -27.42 -14.13 -4.46
CA ALA A 215 -27.48 -13.34 -3.22
C ALA A 215 -27.98 -11.90 -3.43
N GLY A 216 -28.31 -11.51 -4.66
CA GLY A 216 -28.75 -10.16 -5.04
C GLY A 216 -29.64 -10.17 -6.28
N ASP A 217 -30.07 -9.00 -6.72
CA ASP A 217 -31.03 -8.85 -7.83
C ASP A 217 -30.35 -8.94 -9.21
N TYR A 218 -30.77 -9.93 -10.00
CA TYR A 218 -30.29 -10.14 -11.37
C TYR A 218 -30.72 -9.04 -12.35
N ASN A 219 -31.95 -8.53 -12.23
CA ASN A 219 -32.46 -7.47 -13.10
C ASN A 219 -31.71 -6.16 -12.82
N LYS A 220 -31.44 -5.87 -11.55
CA LYS A 220 -30.60 -4.73 -11.17
C LYS A 220 -29.19 -4.85 -11.71
N TYR A 221 -28.60 -6.05 -11.65
CA TYR A 221 -27.29 -6.30 -12.24
C TYR A 221 -27.26 -5.96 -13.74
N LEU A 222 -28.22 -6.48 -14.51
CA LEU A 222 -28.31 -6.27 -15.95
C LEU A 222 -28.58 -4.82 -16.33
N THR A 223 -29.47 -4.13 -15.60
CA THR A 223 -29.96 -2.79 -15.98
C THR A 223 -29.12 -1.65 -15.42
N SER A 224 -28.45 -1.85 -14.28
CA SER A 224 -27.84 -0.76 -13.50
C SER A 224 -26.35 -0.94 -13.23
N CYS A 225 -25.82 -2.17 -13.22
CA CYS A 225 -24.44 -2.44 -12.82
C CYS A 225 -23.54 -2.84 -13.99
N LYS A 226 -23.99 -3.78 -14.83
CA LYS A 226 -23.17 -4.44 -15.85
C LYS A 226 -22.43 -3.45 -16.75
N SER A 227 -23.13 -2.44 -17.29
CA SER A 227 -22.58 -1.52 -18.29
C SER A 227 -21.33 -0.77 -17.80
N CYS A 228 -21.36 -0.24 -16.57
CA CYS A 228 -20.22 0.47 -16.00
C CYS A 228 -19.07 -0.49 -15.64
N HIS A 229 -19.40 -1.70 -15.19
CA HIS A 229 -18.43 -2.65 -14.68
C HIS A 229 -17.69 -3.44 -15.78
N SER A 230 -18.36 -3.83 -16.87
CA SER A 230 -17.78 -4.71 -17.91
C SER A 230 -16.44 -4.21 -18.47
N VAL A 231 -16.26 -2.89 -18.58
CA VAL A 231 -15.01 -2.28 -19.06
C VAL A 231 -13.99 -2.12 -17.93
N MET A 232 -14.38 -1.49 -16.81
CA MET A 232 -13.43 -1.18 -15.74
C MET A 232 -12.90 -2.42 -15.02
N ASP A 233 -13.75 -3.43 -14.85
CA ASP A 233 -13.42 -4.62 -14.07
C ASP A 233 -12.45 -5.55 -14.79
N GLY A 234 -12.43 -5.51 -16.13
CA GLY A 234 -11.39 -6.19 -16.90
C GLY A 234 -10.02 -5.56 -16.70
N MET A 235 -9.96 -4.23 -16.54
CA MET A 235 -8.70 -3.46 -16.45
C MET A 235 -8.17 -3.31 -15.02
N ARG A 236 -9.05 -3.34 -13.99
CA ARG A 236 -8.64 -3.12 -12.58
C ARG A 236 -7.56 -4.10 -12.07
N PRO A 237 -7.40 -5.35 -12.57
CA PRO A 237 -6.31 -6.22 -12.15
C PRO A 237 -4.91 -5.66 -12.41
N ALA A 238 -4.73 -4.71 -13.35
CA ALA A 238 -3.45 -4.04 -13.55
C ALA A 238 -2.87 -3.42 -12.27
N PHE A 239 -3.75 -3.05 -11.33
CA PHE A 239 -3.42 -2.48 -10.03
C PHE A 239 -3.54 -3.50 -8.89
N ALA A 240 -3.70 -4.78 -9.17
CA ALA A 240 -3.96 -5.82 -8.16
C ALA A 240 -2.81 -5.97 -7.17
N LYS A 241 -1.58 -5.70 -7.61
CA LYS A 241 -0.37 -5.71 -6.77
C LYS A 241 -0.12 -4.37 -6.08
N MET A 242 -0.98 -3.36 -6.24
CA MET A 242 -0.78 -2.03 -5.68
C MET A 242 -1.84 -1.69 -4.64
N ASP A 243 -1.40 -1.08 -3.54
CA ASP A 243 -2.26 -0.51 -2.52
C ASP A 243 -1.72 0.82 -2.00
N TYR A 244 -2.52 1.53 -1.21
CA TYR A 244 -2.13 2.70 -0.46
C TYR A 244 -2.45 2.45 1.02
N GLY A 245 -1.40 2.22 1.82
CA GLY A 245 -1.53 1.98 3.25
C GLY A 245 -1.04 3.18 4.05
N ASN A 246 -1.80 3.57 5.08
CA ASN A 246 -1.27 4.41 6.15
C ASN A 246 -0.45 3.51 7.09
N PHE A 247 0.87 3.65 7.10
CA PHE A 247 1.69 3.10 8.18
C PHE A 247 1.22 3.71 9.51
N THR A 248 1.44 3.01 10.63
CA THR A 248 0.90 3.31 11.96
C THR A 248 1.17 4.74 12.46
N ASN A 249 2.09 5.51 11.84
CA ASN A 249 2.32 6.94 12.10
C ASN A 249 2.14 7.85 10.85
N SER A 250 1.06 7.68 10.07
CA SER A 250 0.59 8.65 9.05
C SER A 250 1.40 8.75 7.76
N ALA A 251 2.25 7.78 7.52
CA ALA A 251 2.98 7.65 6.28
C ALA A 251 2.12 6.90 5.26
N ALA A 252 2.08 7.35 4.02
CA ALA A 252 1.16 6.79 3.06
C ALA A 252 1.80 6.74 1.68
N THR A 253 2.17 5.54 1.23
CA THR A 253 2.88 5.31 -0.04
C THR A 253 2.12 4.32 -0.90
N GLY A 254 2.39 4.32 -2.20
CA GLY A 254 2.09 3.15 -3.02
C GLY A 254 2.87 1.96 -2.46
N ILE A 255 2.15 0.97 -1.93
CA ILE A 255 2.72 -0.31 -1.54
C ILE A 255 2.52 -1.22 -2.75
N TYR A 256 3.62 -1.75 -3.28
CA TYR A 256 3.58 -2.75 -4.34
C TYR A 256 3.90 -4.12 -3.74
N SER A 257 3.11 -5.12 -4.08
CA SER A 257 3.33 -6.50 -3.73
C SER A 257 4.45 -7.08 -4.61
N THR A 258 5.68 -7.04 -4.11
CA THR A 258 6.85 -7.68 -4.75
C THR A 258 6.89 -9.20 -4.55
N VAL A 259 5.77 -9.86 -4.25
CA VAL A 259 5.73 -11.18 -3.62
C VAL A 259 6.40 -11.09 -2.23
N HIS A 260 5.64 -10.68 -1.21
CA HIS A 260 6.09 -10.90 0.18
C HIS A 260 6.16 -12.38 0.52
N GLY A 261 5.49 -13.25 -0.25
CA GLY A 261 5.78 -14.68 -0.26
C GLY A 261 7.27 -14.99 -0.44
N ASP A 262 8.06 -14.20 -1.19
CA ASP A 262 9.46 -14.52 -1.43
C ASP A 262 10.40 -14.15 -0.28
N PHE A 263 10.13 -13.16 0.57
CA PHE A 263 10.95 -13.06 1.78
C PHE A 263 10.72 -14.28 2.69
N PHE A 264 9.47 -14.68 2.88
CA PHE A 264 9.12 -15.83 3.70
C PHE A 264 9.47 -17.18 3.05
N ASN A 265 9.43 -17.31 1.73
CA ASN A 265 9.75 -18.55 0.98
C ASN A 265 11.26 -18.63 0.66
N SER A 266 11.91 -17.54 0.24
CA SER A 266 13.37 -17.50 0.02
C SER A 266 14.14 -17.72 1.33
N ASN A 267 13.57 -17.33 2.48
CA ASN A 267 14.13 -17.63 3.80
C ASN A 267 13.48 -18.84 4.51
N LYS A 268 12.56 -19.56 3.84
CA LYS A 268 11.84 -20.73 4.36
C LYS A 268 11.08 -20.50 5.68
N ILE A 269 10.71 -19.26 5.98
CA ILE A 269 10.00 -18.84 7.19
C ILE A 269 8.53 -19.28 7.16
N ALA A 270 7.84 -19.24 6.01
CA ALA A 270 6.46 -19.74 5.90
C ALA A 270 6.39 -21.26 6.15
N THR A 271 7.31 -22.01 5.55
CA THR A 271 7.47 -23.45 5.79
C THR A 271 7.78 -23.75 7.25
N LYS A 272 8.74 -23.03 7.88
CA LYS A 272 9.09 -23.20 9.29
C LYS A 272 7.97 -22.81 10.26
N TYR A 273 7.18 -21.80 9.92
CA TYR A 273 6.01 -21.40 10.71
C TYR A 273 4.91 -22.47 10.61
N SER A 274 4.61 -22.96 9.42
CA SER A 274 3.68 -24.08 9.22
C SER A 274 4.18 -25.38 9.85
N GLU A 275 5.48 -25.64 9.86
CA GLU A 275 6.09 -26.76 10.59
C GLU A 275 5.96 -26.57 12.10
N TYR A 276 6.21 -25.38 12.66
CA TYR A 276 6.05 -25.13 14.09
C TYR A 276 4.57 -25.20 14.52
N LEU A 277 3.67 -24.66 13.69
CA LEU A 277 2.24 -24.75 13.94
C LEU A 277 1.77 -26.20 13.88
N THR A 278 2.19 -26.97 12.86
CA THR A 278 1.76 -28.36 12.65
C THR A 278 2.44 -29.36 13.60
N ASN A 279 3.70 -29.13 13.98
CA ASN A 279 4.49 -30.10 14.75
C ASN A 279 4.59 -29.76 16.24
N VAL A 280 4.27 -28.52 16.64
CA VAL A 280 4.41 -28.07 18.03
C VAL A 280 3.10 -27.52 18.56
N VAL A 281 2.49 -26.53 17.89
CA VAL A 281 1.30 -25.85 18.42
C VAL A 281 0.06 -26.72 18.30
N ASN A 282 -0.24 -27.23 17.11
CA ASN A 282 -1.42 -28.05 16.85
C ASN A 282 -1.41 -29.33 17.67
N PRO A 283 -0.33 -30.14 17.75
CA PRO A 283 -0.29 -31.31 18.64
C PRO A 283 -0.43 -30.90 20.12
N SER A 284 0.12 -29.75 20.52
CA SER A 284 -0.07 -29.25 21.88
C SER A 284 -1.52 -28.84 22.16
N THR A 285 -2.30 -28.42 21.16
CA THR A 285 -3.69 -28.00 21.34
C THR A 285 -4.70 -29.11 21.04
N THR A 286 -4.40 -30.07 20.17
CA THR A 286 -5.27 -31.21 19.83
C THR A 286 -4.95 -32.48 20.60
N THR A 287 -3.77 -32.60 21.22
CA THR A 287 -3.43 -33.71 22.11
C THR A 287 -3.55 -33.29 23.58
N VAL A 288 -2.91 -32.21 24.03
CA VAL A 288 -2.88 -31.88 25.47
C VAL A 288 -4.24 -31.40 25.99
N ILE A 289 -5.05 -30.70 25.18
CA ILE A 289 -6.35 -30.20 25.63
C ILE A 289 -7.38 -31.35 25.75
N PRO A 290 -7.55 -32.24 24.75
CA PRO A 290 -8.45 -33.40 24.89
C PRO A 290 -7.95 -34.48 25.87
N ASP A 291 -6.64 -34.61 26.08
CA ASP A 291 -6.03 -35.55 27.04
C ASP A 291 -6.18 -35.08 28.50
N LEU A 292 -6.46 -33.78 28.71
CA LEU A 292 -6.94 -33.22 29.99
C LEU A 292 -8.46 -33.40 30.17
N GLU A 293 -9.21 -33.69 29.10
CA GLU A 293 -10.68 -33.88 29.10
C GLU A 293 -11.10 -35.35 29.28
N LYS A 294 -10.25 -36.35 28.95
CA LYS A 294 -10.52 -37.78 29.14
C LYS A 294 -9.82 -38.35 30.37
N ASN A 295 -10.52 -39.23 31.09
CA ASN A 295 -10.10 -39.91 32.33
C ASN A 295 -8.58 -40.10 32.42
N GLN A 296 -7.98 -39.33 33.33
CA GLN A 296 -6.55 -39.01 33.37
C GLN A 296 -5.62 -40.22 33.60
N GLU A 297 -6.14 -41.34 34.08
CA GLU A 297 -5.39 -42.61 34.26
C GLU A 297 -5.03 -43.28 32.93
N GLU A 298 -5.80 -43.02 31.86
CA GLU A 298 -5.50 -43.52 30.53
C GLU A 298 -4.68 -42.56 29.67
N SER A 299 -4.39 -41.35 30.15
CA SER A 299 -3.61 -40.35 29.42
C SER A 299 -2.21 -40.84 29.10
N ASP A 300 -1.71 -40.47 27.92
CA ASP A 300 -0.35 -40.82 27.51
C ASP A 300 0.68 -40.17 28.43
N TYR A 301 0.36 -38.99 28.99
CA TYR A 301 1.17 -38.35 30.02
C TYR A 301 1.30 -39.21 31.29
N TYR A 302 0.19 -39.76 31.81
CA TYR A 302 0.22 -40.63 32.98
C TYR A 302 1.06 -41.88 32.71
N LYS A 303 0.81 -42.56 31.59
CA LYS A 303 1.51 -43.80 31.20
C LYS A 303 3.01 -43.58 31.01
N VAL A 304 3.40 -42.52 30.30
CA VAL A 304 4.83 -42.21 30.05
C VAL A 304 5.55 -41.84 31.35
N ARG A 305 4.92 -41.04 32.22
CA ARG A 305 5.54 -40.61 33.48
C ARG A 305 5.60 -41.73 34.51
N TYR A 306 4.54 -42.54 34.60
CA TYR A 306 4.51 -43.76 35.39
C TYR A 306 5.65 -44.72 34.99
N ASN A 307 5.77 -45.04 33.69
CA ASN A 307 6.84 -45.89 33.17
C ASN A 307 8.23 -45.29 33.38
N PHE A 308 8.36 -43.97 33.30
CA PHE A 308 9.62 -43.27 33.61
C PHE A 308 10.02 -43.41 35.08
N LEU A 309 9.07 -43.33 36.03
CA LEU A 309 9.35 -43.50 37.46
C LEU A 309 9.75 -44.95 37.78
N ILE A 310 9.07 -45.92 37.16
CA ILE A 310 9.44 -47.35 37.24
C ILE A 310 10.87 -47.57 36.73
N THR A 311 11.22 -47.00 35.57
CA THR A 311 12.56 -47.13 34.97
C THR A 311 13.66 -46.51 35.84
N ARG A 312 13.31 -45.56 36.73
CA ARG A 312 14.23 -44.96 37.70
C ARG A 312 14.26 -45.65 39.07
N GLY A 313 13.62 -46.82 39.19
CA GLY A 313 13.70 -47.66 40.38
C GLY A 313 12.57 -47.43 41.40
N SER A 314 11.54 -46.65 41.08
CA SER A 314 10.33 -46.59 41.91
C SER A 314 9.53 -47.88 41.77
N THR A 315 8.98 -48.40 42.87
CA THR A 315 8.04 -49.54 42.77
C THR A 315 6.75 -49.10 42.08
N PRO A 316 6.00 -50.03 41.46
CA PRO A 316 4.68 -49.75 40.87
C PRO A 316 3.73 -48.98 41.80
N THR A 317 3.75 -49.31 43.08
CA THR A 317 2.96 -48.64 44.12
C THR A 317 3.46 -47.21 44.38
N GLN A 318 4.78 -46.99 44.47
CA GLN A 318 5.35 -45.65 44.67
C GLN A 318 5.11 -44.73 43.46
N ALA A 319 5.26 -45.27 42.25
CA ALA A 319 4.95 -44.55 41.01
C ALA A 319 3.46 -44.20 40.95
N ALA A 320 2.57 -45.14 41.30
CA ALA A 320 1.12 -44.90 41.33
C ALA A 320 0.75 -43.85 42.40
N THR A 321 1.27 -43.94 43.62
CA THR A 321 1.00 -42.95 44.69
C THR A 321 1.47 -41.55 44.30
N THR A 322 2.65 -41.43 43.68
CA THR A 322 3.17 -40.14 43.19
C THR A 322 2.28 -39.57 42.09
N MET A 323 1.84 -40.41 41.15
CA MET A 323 0.98 -39.98 40.06
C MET A 323 -0.45 -39.64 40.54
N ASN A 324 -1.00 -40.41 41.48
CA ASN A 324 -2.34 -40.19 42.03
C ASN A 324 -2.42 -38.96 42.94
N GLY A 325 -1.33 -38.59 43.61
CA GLY A 325 -1.25 -37.33 44.37
C GLY A 325 -1.35 -36.07 43.49
N ILE A 326 -0.95 -36.16 42.22
CA ILE A 326 -1.06 -35.07 41.23
C ILE A 326 -2.47 -35.02 40.61
N LEU A 327 -3.17 -36.17 40.54
CA LEU A 327 -4.53 -36.27 39.98
C LEU A 327 -5.63 -35.78 40.94
N ASN A 328 -5.43 -35.92 42.25
CA ASN A 328 -6.46 -35.61 43.25
C ASN A 328 -6.82 -34.11 43.36
N THR A 329 -6.03 -33.20 42.80
CA THR A 329 -6.29 -31.74 42.80
C THR A 329 -7.23 -31.30 41.67
N ILE A 330 -7.56 -32.17 40.70
CA ILE A 330 -8.27 -31.80 39.46
C ILE A 330 -9.42 -32.79 39.17
N ARG A 331 -10.20 -33.16 40.20
CA ARG A 331 -11.21 -34.23 40.06
C ARG A 331 -12.64 -33.76 39.75
N ASP A 332 -12.95 -32.47 39.82
CA ASP A 332 -14.30 -31.97 39.55
C ASP A 332 -14.37 -31.20 38.21
N PRO A 333 -15.06 -31.73 37.18
CA PRO A 333 -15.28 -31.06 35.90
C PRO A 333 -15.94 -29.68 36.04
N GLN A 334 -16.80 -29.49 37.05
CA GLN A 334 -17.47 -28.22 37.31
C GLN A 334 -16.45 -27.16 37.75
N THR A 335 -15.55 -27.52 38.67
CA THR A 335 -14.42 -26.67 39.10
C THR A 335 -13.50 -26.28 37.95
N VAL A 336 -13.26 -27.17 36.97
CA VAL A 336 -12.44 -26.86 35.78
C VAL A 336 -13.16 -25.89 34.83
N VAL A 337 -14.46 -26.08 34.60
CA VAL A 337 -15.28 -25.14 33.81
C VAL A 337 -15.33 -23.77 34.47
N GLU A 338 -15.47 -23.71 35.79
CA GLU A 338 -15.48 -22.48 36.58
C GLU A 338 -14.12 -21.78 36.57
N LEU A 339 -13.02 -22.51 36.68
CA LEU A 339 -11.66 -21.97 36.56
C LEU A 339 -11.35 -21.42 35.17
N ILE A 340 -11.84 -22.08 34.11
CA ILE A 340 -11.69 -21.59 32.73
C ILE A 340 -12.54 -20.35 32.49
N ALA A 341 -13.76 -20.30 33.04
CA ALA A 341 -14.63 -19.14 32.97
C ALA A 341 -14.04 -17.94 33.73
N ASP A 342 -13.51 -18.16 34.94
CA ASP A 342 -12.84 -17.17 35.77
C ASP A 342 -11.55 -16.63 35.12
N TYR A 343 -10.73 -17.51 34.53
CA TYR A 343 -9.55 -17.12 33.74
C TYR A 343 -9.91 -16.22 32.55
N ARG A 344 -10.96 -16.58 31.79
CA ARG A 344 -11.44 -15.78 30.64
C ARG A 344 -11.97 -14.43 31.09
N ALA A 345 -12.71 -14.38 32.20
CA ALA A 345 -13.26 -13.15 32.78
C ALA A 345 -12.15 -12.20 33.27
N LYS A 346 -11.15 -12.72 34.00
CA LYS A 346 -9.99 -11.95 34.49
C LYS A 346 -9.10 -11.45 33.35
N LYS A 347 -8.87 -12.28 32.32
CA LYS A 347 -8.17 -11.86 31.08
C LYS A 347 -8.85 -10.66 30.42
N GLN A 348 -10.18 -10.68 30.33
CA GLN A 348 -10.94 -9.58 29.72
C GLN A 348 -10.89 -8.29 30.57
N ALA A 349 -10.92 -8.43 31.90
CA ALA A 349 -10.80 -7.31 32.83
C ALA A 349 -9.41 -6.66 32.77
N ASP A 350 -8.33 -7.46 32.79
CA ASP A 350 -6.95 -6.97 32.73
C ASP A 350 -6.61 -6.30 31.39
N LEU A 351 -7.16 -6.81 30.29
CA LEU A 351 -7.05 -6.17 28.97
C LEU A 351 -7.75 -4.81 28.94
N THR A 352 -8.84 -4.65 29.68
CA THR A 352 -9.59 -3.39 29.75
C THR A 352 -8.84 -2.36 30.60
N ILE A 353 -8.29 -2.76 31.75
CA ILE A 353 -7.42 -1.92 32.59
C ILE A 353 -6.19 -1.45 31.80
N PHE A 354 -5.55 -2.37 31.06
CA PHE A 354 -4.41 -2.04 30.21
C PHE A 354 -4.77 -1.03 29.11
N ARG A 355 -5.90 -1.21 28.41
CA ARG A 355 -6.35 -0.28 27.35
C ARG A 355 -6.60 1.12 27.89
N ASN A 356 -7.12 1.24 29.11
CA ASN A 356 -7.43 2.51 29.75
C ASN A 356 -6.18 3.22 30.27
N ASN A 357 -5.19 2.46 30.78
CA ASN A 357 -4.02 3.02 31.44
C ASN A 357 -2.76 3.09 30.56
N ARG A 358 -2.81 2.59 29.31
CA ARG A 358 -1.63 2.53 28.41
C ARG A 358 -0.95 3.87 28.13
N ASN A 359 -1.63 5.00 28.35
CA ASN A 359 -1.09 6.34 28.15
C ASN A 359 -0.64 7.02 29.47
N ASN A 360 -0.78 6.35 30.61
CA ASN A 360 -0.38 6.86 31.91
C ASN A 360 1.11 6.56 32.16
N ALA A 361 1.93 7.59 32.32
CA ALA A 361 3.39 7.48 32.44
C ALA A 361 3.84 6.71 33.71
N GLN A 362 3.12 6.85 34.83
CA GLN A 362 3.39 6.12 36.06
C GLN A 362 3.10 4.63 35.88
N TYR A 363 1.97 4.31 35.25
CA TYR A 363 1.58 2.94 34.93
C TYR A 363 2.59 2.27 33.99
N GLN A 364 3.08 2.98 32.97
CA GLN A 364 4.13 2.48 32.09
C GLN A 364 5.43 2.18 32.87
N ALA A 365 5.87 3.09 33.74
CA ALA A 365 7.09 2.92 34.53
C ALA A 365 7.00 1.74 35.51
N ASP A 366 5.87 1.58 36.19
CA ASP A 366 5.65 0.48 37.15
C ASP A 366 5.49 -0.87 36.44
N TYR A 367 4.85 -0.88 35.27
CA TYR A 367 4.68 -2.08 34.43
C TYR A 367 6.02 -2.58 33.86
N VAL A 368 6.86 -1.67 33.36
CA VAL A 368 8.23 -1.97 32.90
C VAL A 368 9.08 -2.51 34.05
N ARG A 369 9.03 -1.88 35.23
CA ARG A 369 9.78 -2.30 36.43
C ARG A 369 9.41 -3.72 36.87
N THR A 370 8.11 -4.03 36.91
CA THR A 370 7.60 -5.34 37.32
C THR A 370 8.01 -6.45 36.36
N CYS A 371 7.91 -6.20 35.04
CA CYS A 371 8.34 -7.18 34.04
C CYS A 371 9.87 -7.44 34.10
N LEU A 372 10.68 -6.40 34.34
CA LEU A 372 12.13 -6.54 34.47
C LEU A 372 12.58 -7.30 35.72
N ALA A 373 11.88 -7.11 36.84
CA ALA A 373 12.12 -7.86 38.07
C ALA A 373 11.94 -9.37 37.88
N HIS A 374 10.97 -9.79 37.06
CA HIS A 374 10.72 -11.20 36.75
C HIS A 374 11.80 -11.85 35.87
N LEU A 375 12.61 -11.06 35.14
CA LEU A 375 13.68 -11.58 34.27
C LEU A 375 15.04 -11.68 34.98
N GLY A 376 15.10 -11.34 36.27
CA GLY A 376 16.19 -11.72 37.18
C GLY A 376 17.49 -10.93 37.06
N ASN A 377 17.52 -9.76 36.42
CA ASN A 377 18.71 -8.91 36.45
C ASN A 377 18.39 -7.42 36.33
N THR A 378 18.53 -6.68 37.43
CA THR A 378 18.19 -5.26 37.55
C THR A 378 19.35 -4.32 37.17
N ALA A 379 20.58 -4.84 37.04
CA ALA A 379 21.78 -4.06 36.68
C ALA A 379 22.03 -4.04 35.16
N LEU A 380 20.97 -3.84 34.37
CA LEU A 380 21.04 -3.78 32.92
C LEU A 380 21.01 -2.32 32.44
N THR A 381 21.70 -2.02 31.34
CA THR A 381 21.64 -0.69 30.72
C THR A 381 20.21 -0.42 30.22
N ALA A 382 19.81 0.85 30.15
CA ALA A 382 18.45 1.25 29.73
C ALA A 382 18.03 0.64 28.37
N LYS A 383 19.01 0.37 27.48
CA LYS A 383 18.81 -0.31 26.19
C LYS A 383 18.43 -1.80 26.36
N VAL A 384 19.16 -2.53 27.21
CA VAL A 384 18.87 -3.95 27.44
C VAL A 384 17.59 -4.13 28.28
N GLN A 385 17.30 -3.19 29.18
CA GLN A 385 16.02 -3.15 29.90
C GLN A 385 14.84 -3.02 28.93
N GLU A 386 14.95 -2.19 27.91
CA GLU A 386 13.85 -1.97 26.98
C GLU A 386 13.70 -3.09 25.94
N GLU A 387 14.79 -3.71 25.48
CA GLU A 387 14.75 -4.95 24.68
C GLU A 387 14.11 -6.12 25.44
N ARG A 388 14.42 -6.27 26.73
CA ARG A 388 13.84 -7.30 27.61
C ARG A 388 12.36 -7.04 27.89
N PHE A 389 11.97 -5.77 28.00
CA PHE A 389 10.58 -5.34 28.10
C PHE A 389 9.77 -5.70 26.85
N LEU A 390 10.31 -5.46 25.65
CA LEU A 390 9.67 -5.84 24.38
C LEU A 390 9.50 -7.36 24.25
N GLN A 391 10.48 -8.16 24.72
CA GLN A 391 10.40 -9.63 24.75
C GLN A 391 9.32 -10.18 25.70
N CYS A 392 8.91 -9.40 26.71
CA CYS A 392 7.91 -9.73 27.71
C CYS A 392 6.49 -9.39 27.22
N ASN A 393 6.35 -8.40 26.34
CA ASN A 393 5.08 -7.77 25.97
C ASN A 393 4.42 -8.34 24.69
N LEU A 394 4.97 -9.41 24.11
CA LEU A 394 4.34 -10.07 22.95
C LEU A 394 3.38 -11.16 23.43
N ASP A 395 2.10 -11.05 23.03
CA ASP A 395 0.92 -11.79 23.55
C ASP A 395 1.11 -13.29 23.89
N SER A 396 2.00 -14.00 23.20
CA SER A 396 2.34 -15.40 23.52
C SER A 396 3.04 -15.58 24.88
N LYS A 397 3.85 -14.60 25.32
CA LYS A 397 4.42 -14.59 26.68
C LYS A 397 3.45 -14.09 27.73
N LYS A 398 2.45 -13.29 27.37
CA LYS A 398 1.42 -12.82 28.30
C LYS A 398 0.49 -13.96 28.73
N ASP A 399 0.06 -14.80 27.78
CA ASP A 399 -0.70 -16.02 28.09
C ASP A 399 0.15 -17.01 28.93
N MET A 400 1.45 -17.16 28.62
CA MET A 400 2.36 -18.00 29.42
C MET A 400 2.70 -17.41 30.79
N SER A 401 2.78 -16.09 30.94
CA SER A 401 3.05 -15.42 32.22
C SER A 401 1.85 -15.44 33.15
N VAL A 402 0.63 -15.39 32.61
CA VAL A 402 -0.59 -15.56 33.41
C VAL A 402 -0.74 -17.01 33.85
N LEU A 403 -0.46 -17.98 32.97
CA LEU A 403 -0.37 -19.40 33.35
C LEU A 403 0.70 -19.64 34.42
N TYR A 404 1.88 -19.01 34.26
CA TYR A 404 2.97 -19.08 35.23
C TYR A 404 2.56 -18.50 36.58
N ALA A 405 1.95 -17.31 36.61
CA ALA A 405 1.49 -16.66 37.85
C ALA A 405 0.38 -17.47 38.54
N TYR A 406 -0.56 -18.01 37.76
CA TYR A 406 -1.64 -18.87 38.24
C TYR A 406 -1.12 -20.18 38.86
N TYR A 407 -0.25 -20.91 38.16
CA TYR A 407 0.38 -22.12 38.70
C TYR A 407 1.31 -21.81 39.89
N THR A 408 1.99 -20.65 39.90
CA THR A 408 2.78 -20.22 41.07
C THR A 408 1.88 -20.07 42.29
N ALA A 409 0.74 -19.38 42.15
CA ALA A 409 -0.16 -19.12 43.25
C ALA A 409 -0.74 -20.41 43.83
N ILE A 410 -1.15 -21.36 42.97
CA ILE A 410 -1.68 -22.65 43.39
C ILE A 410 -0.61 -23.50 44.09
N LEU A 411 0.56 -23.68 43.47
CA LEU A 411 1.63 -24.49 44.04
C LEU A 411 2.18 -23.89 45.35
N THR A 412 2.15 -22.56 45.49
CA THR A 412 2.53 -21.88 46.72
C THR A 412 1.48 -22.07 47.82
N ALA A 413 0.19 -22.00 47.48
CA ALA A 413 -0.91 -22.29 48.42
C ALA A 413 -0.86 -23.74 48.92
N ASP A 414 -0.47 -24.68 48.04
CA ASP A 414 -0.27 -26.10 48.35
C ASP A 414 1.07 -26.41 49.03
N LYS A 415 1.81 -25.36 49.44
CA LYS A 415 3.09 -25.43 50.16
C LYS A 415 4.19 -26.22 49.44
N VAL A 416 4.17 -26.27 48.11
CA VAL A 416 5.24 -26.87 47.31
C VAL A 416 6.52 -26.04 47.48
N SER A 417 7.67 -26.72 47.66
CA SER A 417 8.93 -26.01 47.90
C SER A 417 9.31 -25.10 46.73
N ALA A 418 9.88 -23.92 47.04
CA ALA A 418 10.25 -22.92 46.03
C ALA A 418 11.19 -23.48 44.94
N THR A 419 12.09 -24.40 45.32
CA THR A 419 13.01 -25.08 44.39
C THR A 419 12.27 -26.00 43.42
N GLU A 420 11.22 -26.67 43.88
CA GLU A 420 10.40 -27.57 43.06
C GLU A 420 9.41 -26.80 42.17
N ILE A 421 8.84 -25.70 42.68
CA ILE A 421 8.07 -24.74 41.87
C ILE A 421 8.93 -24.23 40.72
N ALA A 422 10.17 -23.81 40.99
CA ALA A 422 11.11 -23.35 39.96
C ALA A 422 11.49 -24.44 38.95
N ARG A 423 11.60 -25.71 39.38
CA ARG A 423 11.89 -26.86 38.51
C ARG A 423 10.72 -27.19 37.58
N LEU A 424 9.50 -27.21 38.10
CA LEU A 424 8.27 -27.51 37.35
C LEU A 424 7.97 -26.41 36.34
N GLN A 425 8.14 -25.15 36.74
CA GLN A 425 7.96 -24.00 35.86
C GLN A 425 9.09 -23.83 34.83
N GLY A 426 10.31 -24.23 35.16
CA GLY A 426 11.45 -24.23 34.23
C GLY A 426 11.33 -25.22 33.06
N LYS A 427 10.39 -26.17 33.13
CA LYS A 427 10.02 -27.05 32.00
C LYS A 427 8.93 -26.47 31.10
N LEU A 428 8.05 -25.63 31.65
CA LEU A 428 7.00 -24.91 30.89
C LEU A 428 7.59 -23.80 30.00
N ILE A 429 8.68 -23.18 30.45
CA ILE A 429 9.39 -22.16 29.70
C ILE A 429 10.82 -22.65 29.57
N ASN A 430 11.12 -23.28 28.44
CA ASN A 430 12.41 -23.88 28.11
C ASN A 430 13.56 -22.95 28.54
N ARG A 431 14.19 -23.23 29.69
CA ARG A 431 15.22 -22.36 30.31
C ARG A 431 16.52 -22.44 29.51
N GLY A 432 16.60 -21.66 28.43
CA GLY A 432 17.86 -21.07 27.98
C GLY A 432 18.91 -22.02 27.37
N ARG A 433 18.53 -23.12 26.71
CA ARG A 433 19.40 -23.67 25.65
C ARG A 433 18.96 -23.07 24.32
N GLN A 434 19.81 -22.22 23.74
CA GLN A 434 19.63 -21.75 22.37
C GLN A 434 19.49 -22.99 21.47
N SER A 435 18.41 -23.08 20.69
CA SER A 435 18.54 -23.84 19.44
C SER A 435 19.53 -23.05 18.57
N ASN A 436 20.43 -23.74 17.88
CA ASN A 436 21.46 -23.13 17.01
C ASN A 436 20.88 -22.35 15.81
N VAL A 437 19.57 -22.13 15.79
CA VAL A 437 18.90 -21.37 14.74
C VAL A 437 18.15 -20.25 15.44
N ASN A 438 18.71 -19.04 15.36
CA ASN A 438 18.06 -17.81 15.77
C ASN A 438 16.86 -17.54 14.85
N LEU A 439 15.75 -18.24 15.08
CA LEU A 439 14.48 -18.07 14.36
C LEU A 439 13.64 -16.93 14.96
N MET A 440 13.94 -16.54 16.20
CA MET A 440 13.18 -15.54 16.94
C MET A 440 13.51 -14.11 16.46
N ALA A 441 14.77 -13.75 16.25
CA ALA A 441 15.10 -12.40 15.76
C ALA A 441 14.58 -12.13 14.33
N PRO A 442 14.71 -13.04 13.35
CA PRO A 442 14.06 -12.90 12.04
C PRO A 442 12.54 -12.87 12.13
N TYR A 443 11.93 -13.67 13.01
CA TYR A 443 10.49 -13.63 13.27
C TYR A 443 10.03 -12.29 13.87
N LEU A 444 10.80 -11.71 14.80
CA LEU A 444 10.49 -10.42 15.43
C LEU A 444 10.64 -9.26 14.44
N GLN A 445 11.69 -9.26 13.61
CA GLN A 445 11.82 -8.30 12.50
C GLN A 445 10.68 -8.46 11.49
N ALA A 446 10.35 -9.69 11.08
CA ALA A 446 9.25 -9.95 10.16
C ALA A 446 7.89 -9.57 10.75
N LYS A 447 7.68 -9.80 12.05
CA LYS A 447 6.44 -9.44 12.76
C LYS A 447 6.27 -7.94 12.96
N ASP A 448 7.34 -7.21 13.24
CA ASP A 448 7.29 -5.75 13.31
C ASP A 448 7.13 -5.13 11.91
N GLN A 449 7.76 -5.71 10.87
CA GLN A 449 7.43 -5.37 9.48
C GLN A 449 5.94 -5.65 9.17
N LEU A 450 5.38 -6.77 9.62
CA LEU A 450 3.95 -7.11 9.49
C LEU A 450 3.01 -6.22 10.32
N ARG A 451 3.50 -5.52 11.36
CA ARG A 451 2.74 -4.52 12.12
C ARG A 451 2.77 -3.15 11.43
N LEU A 452 3.80 -2.87 10.64
CA LEU A 452 4.01 -1.63 9.92
C LEU A 452 3.25 -1.63 8.59
N PHE A 453 3.06 -2.80 7.98
CA PHE A 453 2.04 -3.00 6.95
C PHE A 453 0.67 -3.23 7.62
N PRO A 454 -0.41 -2.54 7.21
CA PRO A 454 -1.75 -2.83 7.73
C PRO A 454 -2.06 -4.33 7.53
N ARG A 455 -2.73 -4.97 8.49
CA ARG A 455 -3.17 -6.38 8.47
C ARG A 455 -3.39 -6.92 7.05
N ASN A 456 -2.59 -7.90 6.61
CA ASN A 456 -2.71 -8.63 5.35
C ASN A 456 -3.32 -7.79 4.20
N VAL A 457 -2.70 -6.65 3.86
CA VAL A 457 -3.14 -5.83 2.73
C VAL A 457 -3.14 -6.64 1.44
N PHE A 458 -2.25 -7.62 1.33
CA PHE A 458 -2.14 -8.54 0.20
C PHE A 458 -2.34 -9.98 0.65
N ASP A 459 -2.97 -10.76 -0.23
CA ASP A 459 -3.05 -12.20 -0.15
C ASP A 459 -1.65 -12.82 -0.29
N SER A 460 -1.27 -13.73 0.60
CA SER A 460 0.11 -14.25 0.68
C SER A 460 0.49 -15.19 -0.46
N GLU A 461 -0.50 -15.84 -1.10
CA GLU A 461 -0.27 -16.78 -2.19
C GLU A 461 -0.19 -16.06 -3.53
N THR A 462 -1.16 -15.19 -3.77
CA THR A 462 -1.33 -14.50 -5.05
C THR A 462 -0.66 -13.15 -5.08
N GLY A 463 -0.32 -12.55 -3.94
CA GLY A 463 0.18 -11.18 -3.83
C GLY A 463 -0.86 -10.11 -4.20
N VAL A 464 -2.13 -10.48 -4.44
CA VAL A 464 -3.20 -9.55 -4.81
C VAL A 464 -3.70 -8.81 -3.57
N ALA A 465 -3.95 -7.51 -3.67
CA ALA A 465 -4.48 -6.73 -2.56
C ALA A 465 -5.82 -7.33 -2.11
N THR A 466 -5.96 -7.68 -0.83
CA THR A 466 -7.12 -8.40 -0.30
C THR A 466 -8.43 -7.67 -0.54
N LYS A 467 -8.39 -6.33 -0.62
CA LYS A 467 -9.54 -5.50 -1.00
C LYS A 467 -10.08 -5.78 -2.41
N MET A 468 -9.27 -6.31 -3.32
CA MET A 468 -9.67 -6.59 -4.72
C MET A 468 -10.76 -7.67 -4.81
N ASN A 469 -10.81 -8.56 -3.81
CA ASN A 469 -11.71 -9.70 -3.74
C ASN A 469 -12.68 -9.64 -2.54
N LYS A 470 -12.79 -8.48 -1.89
CA LYS A 470 -13.86 -8.25 -0.91
C LYS A 470 -15.21 -8.31 -1.64
N GLY A 471 -16.17 -9.03 -1.08
CA GLY A 471 -17.50 -9.21 -1.69
C GLY A 471 -18.10 -10.58 -1.37
N THR A 472 -19.42 -10.66 -1.32
CA THR A 472 -20.18 -11.86 -0.91
C THR A 472 -20.82 -12.59 -2.10
N TYR A 473 -20.79 -12.02 -3.30
CA TYR A 473 -21.42 -12.62 -4.47
C TYR A 473 -20.54 -13.72 -5.08
N ALA A 474 -20.95 -14.98 -4.92
CA ALA A 474 -20.15 -16.17 -5.24
C ALA A 474 -19.71 -16.27 -6.72
N TYR A 475 -20.54 -15.79 -7.65
CA TYR A 475 -20.28 -15.83 -9.10
C TYR A 475 -19.56 -14.59 -9.65
N GLY A 476 -19.10 -13.68 -8.79
CA GLY A 476 -18.26 -12.59 -9.23
C GLY A 476 -16.82 -13.06 -9.51
N PHE A 477 -16.13 -12.35 -10.39
CA PHE A 477 -14.74 -12.63 -10.73
C PHE A 477 -13.81 -12.46 -9.54
N THR A 478 -12.93 -13.45 -9.34
CA THR A 478 -11.86 -13.42 -8.34
C THR A 478 -10.55 -13.05 -9.02
N VAL A 479 -9.94 -11.95 -8.57
CA VAL A 479 -8.64 -11.49 -9.06
C VAL A 479 -7.53 -12.29 -8.39
N ASN A 480 -6.76 -13.05 -9.16
CA ASN A 480 -5.69 -13.92 -8.65
C ASN A 480 -4.28 -13.49 -9.13
N SER A 481 -4.20 -12.47 -9.99
CA SER A 481 -2.96 -11.96 -10.57
C SER A 481 -3.15 -10.51 -11.00
N ASP A 482 -2.10 -9.91 -11.54
CA ASP A 482 -2.12 -8.60 -12.19
C ASP A 482 -2.34 -8.65 -13.72
N ASN A 483 -2.72 -9.82 -14.23
CA ASN A 483 -3.18 -9.94 -15.62
C ASN A 483 -4.53 -9.25 -15.77
N PHE A 484 -4.61 -8.31 -16.69
CA PHE A 484 -5.81 -7.54 -16.97
C PHE A 484 -6.22 -7.67 -18.44
N VAL A 485 -7.51 -7.49 -18.70
CA VAL A 485 -8.12 -7.59 -20.03
C VAL A 485 -8.83 -6.29 -20.38
N ASN A 486 -8.67 -5.84 -21.62
CA ASN A 486 -9.40 -4.72 -22.17
C ASN A 486 -10.63 -5.18 -22.96
N ASN A 487 -11.76 -5.29 -22.27
CA ASN A 487 -13.04 -5.63 -22.90
C ASN A 487 -13.62 -4.50 -23.77
N ALA A 488 -13.09 -3.28 -23.67
CA ALA A 488 -13.48 -2.17 -24.54
C ALA A 488 -12.83 -2.25 -25.94
N THR A 489 -12.15 -3.34 -26.27
CA THR A 489 -11.83 -3.73 -27.65
C THR A 489 -12.96 -4.49 -28.33
N LEU A 490 -13.94 -4.95 -27.56
CA LEU A 490 -15.12 -5.68 -28.02
C LEU A 490 -16.37 -4.82 -27.79
N GLY A 491 -17.51 -5.27 -28.32
CA GLY A 491 -18.79 -4.58 -28.12
C GLY A 491 -18.92 -3.24 -28.85
N SER A 492 -19.87 -2.43 -28.39
CA SER A 492 -20.26 -1.15 -28.99
C SER A 492 -19.17 -0.08 -28.89
N LYS A 493 -18.22 -0.23 -27.97
CA LYS A 493 -17.09 0.70 -27.76
C LYS A 493 -15.79 0.31 -28.45
N SER A 494 -15.78 -0.77 -29.24
CA SER A 494 -14.58 -1.32 -29.89
C SER A 494 -13.75 -0.29 -30.69
N SER A 495 -14.39 0.69 -31.33
CA SER A 495 -13.72 1.78 -32.08
C SER A 495 -13.58 3.09 -31.29
N PHE A 496 -14.26 3.25 -30.16
CA PHE A 496 -14.40 4.53 -29.45
C PHE A 496 -13.07 5.06 -28.91
N PHE A 497 -12.24 4.17 -28.36
CA PHE A 497 -10.94 4.55 -27.79
C PHE A 497 -9.80 4.54 -28.83
N GLY A 498 -9.99 3.84 -29.94
CA GLY A 498 -8.94 3.57 -30.93
C GLY A 498 -7.73 2.87 -30.31
N TRP A 499 -7.97 1.77 -29.59
CA TRP A 499 -6.92 0.94 -28.99
C TRP A 499 -5.98 0.38 -30.06
N ARG A 500 -4.66 0.49 -29.83
CA ARG A 500 -3.61 0.01 -30.73
C ARG A 500 -2.38 -0.40 -29.92
N GLY A 501 -1.38 -0.95 -30.61
CA GLY A 501 -0.17 -1.48 -29.97
C GLY A 501 -0.33 -2.88 -29.40
N ALA A 502 0.72 -3.36 -28.74
CA ALA A 502 0.82 -4.75 -28.27
C ALA A 502 -0.16 -5.06 -27.13
N ASN A 503 -0.40 -4.09 -26.25
CA ASN A 503 -1.25 -4.25 -25.06
C ASN A 503 -2.72 -3.87 -25.30
N LYS A 504 -3.16 -3.71 -26.56
CA LYS A 504 -4.50 -3.20 -26.90
C LYS A 504 -5.64 -4.03 -26.29
N THR A 505 -5.47 -5.34 -26.16
CA THR A 505 -6.47 -6.27 -25.60
C THR A 505 -6.27 -6.58 -24.11
N GLY A 506 -5.23 -6.06 -23.47
CA GLY A 506 -4.84 -6.43 -22.11
C GLY A 506 -3.33 -6.55 -21.96
N GLY A 507 -2.90 -6.94 -20.76
CA GLY A 507 -1.49 -7.08 -20.42
C GLY A 507 -1.30 -7.51 -18.97
N GLN A 508 -0.08 -7.34 -18.47
CA GLN A 508 0.24 -7.66 -17.09
C GLN A 508 0.79 -6.43 -16.36
N GLY A 509 0.17 -6.09 -15.22
CA GLY A 509 0.64 -5.00 -14.37
C GLY A 509 0.28 -3.60 -14.86
N VAL A 510 0.68 -2.61 -14.05
CA VAL A 510 0.33 -1.20 -14.25
C VAL A 510 1.12 -0.57 -15.39
N LYS A 511 2.32 -1.05 -15.70
CA LYS A 511 3.11 -0.54 -16.82
C LYS A 511 2.49 -0.87 -18.17
N ASP A 512 2.04 -2.11 -18.36
CA ASP A 512 1.32 -2.52 -19.57
C ASP A 512 -0.01 -1.78 -19.69
N PHE A 513 -0.69 -1.54 -18.58
CA PHE A 513 -1.89 -0.71 -18.55
C PHE A 513 -1.58 0.73 -18.97
N GLY A 514 -0.53 1.35 -18.41
CA GLY A 514 -0.07 2.68 -18.80
C GLY A 514 0.32 2.76 -20.29
N ARG A 515 0.99 1.72 -20.81
CA ARG A 515 1.31 1.58 -22.24
C ARG A 515 0.04 1.54 -23.08
N MET A 516 -0.91 0.65 -22.76
CA MET A 516 -2.20 0.53 -23.46
C MET A 516 -2.95 1.87 -23.51
N ILE A 517 -2.99 2.61 -22.40
CA ILE A 517 -3.62 3.94 -22.34
C ILE A 517 -2.89 4.92 -23.26
N SER A 518 -1.57 5.05 -23.11
CA SER A 518 -0.74 6.01 -23.85
C SER A 518 -0.67 5.73 -25.36
N GLU A 519 -0.87 4.48 -25.76
CA GLU A 519 -0.89 4.07 -27.16
C GLU A 519 -2.27 4.28 -27.79
N SER A 520 -3.36 4.52 -27.05
CA SER A 520 -4.68 4.73 -27.67
C SER A 520 -4.76 6.02 -28.53
N ARG A 521 -5.65 6.06 -29.53
CA ARG A 521 -5.97 7.31 -30.25
C ARG A 521 -6.57 8.36 -29.33
N ARG A 522 -7.36 7.91 -28.36
CA ARG A 522 -8.02 8.80 -27.41
C ARG A 522 -7.04 9.54 -26.50
N PHE A 523 -5.87 8.97 -26.22
CA PHE A 523 -4.81 9.65 -25.49
C PHE A 523 -4.33 10.89 -26.24
N SER A 524 -3.98 10.75 -27.52
CA SER A 524 -3.50 11.86 -28.33
C SER A 524 -4.55 12.98 -28.44
N GLN A 525 -5.80 12.59 -28.68
CA GLN A 525 -6.95 13.51 -28.76
C GLN A 525 -7.17 14.24 -27.43
N CYS A 526 -7.11 13.56 -26.29
CA CYS A 526 -7.30 14.18 -24.99
C CYS A 526 -6.21 15.20 -24.67
N MET A 527 -4.94 14.85 -24.93
CA MET A 527 -3.83 15.79 -24.69
C MET A 527 -3.95 17.00 -25.61
N ALA A 528 -4.24 16.79 -26.89
CA ALA A 528 -4.51 17.85 -27.85
C ALA A 528 -5.67 18.76 -27.43
N LYS A 529 -6.78 18.19 -26.96
CA LYS A 529 -7.91 18.95 -26.41
C LYS A 529 -7.50 19.81 -25.23
N ARG A 530 -6.76 19.25 -24.26
CA ARG A 530 -6.33 19.99 -23.07
C ARG A 530 -5.40 21.15 -23.42
N VAL A 531 -4.46 20.93 -24.35
CA VAL A 531 -3.59 22.01 -24.84
C VAL A 531 -4.39 23.07 -25.57
N TYR A 532 -5.28 22.68 -26.48
CA TYR A 532 -6.16 23.61 -27.19
C TYR A 532 -7.01 24.47 -26.25
N GLU A 533 -7.69 23.85 -25.29
CA GLU A 533 -8.54 24.57 -24.34
C GLU A 533 -7.73 25.51 -23.43
N SER A 534 -6.46 25.17 -23.15
CA SER A 534 -5.54 25.99 -22.35
C SER A 534 -4.95 27.16 -23.14
N VAL A 535 -4.62 26.96 -24.41
CA VAL A 535 -3.96 27.98 -25.26
C VAL A 535 -4.99 28.91 -25.88
N CYS A 536 -6.07 28.35 -26.41
CA CYS A 536 -7.06 29.09 -27.20
C CYS A 536 -8.21 29.62 -26.34
N PHE A 537 -8.33 29.19 -25.08
CA PHE A 537 -9.45 29.52 -24.18
C PHE A 537 -10.84 29.22 -24.79
N LYS A 538 -10.90 28.24 -25.69
CA LYS A 538 -12.12 27.75 -26.36
C LYS A 538 -12.30 26.29 -26.03
N LYS A 539 -13.53 25.88 -25.69
CA LYS A 539 -13.86 24.46 -25.51
C LYS A 539 -13.95 23.77 -26.87
N LEU A 540 -13.48 22.52 -26.94
CA LEU A 540 -13.80 21.62 -28.05
C LEU A 540 -14.95 20.71 -27.61
N ASP A 541 -16.12 20.90 -28.20
CA ASP A 541 -17.28 20.05 -27.96
C ASP A 541 -17.35 18.87 -28.95
N THR A 542 -18.38 18.04 -28.81
CA THR A 542 -18.58 16.82 -29.60
C THR A 542 -18.84 17.09 -31.07
N THR A 543 -19.28 18.30 -31.45
CA THR A 543 -19.54 18.67 -32.86
C THR A 543 -18.25 18.94 -33.61
N GLN A 544 -17.16 19.27 -32.90
CA GLN A 544 -15.84 19.58 -33.46
C GLN A 544 -14.93 18.35 -33.50
N TYR A 545 -15.50 17.16 -33.67
CA TYR A 545 -14.78 15.89 -33.65
C TYR A 545 -13.66 15.82 -34.68
N THR A 546 -13.85 16.37 -35.88
CA THR A 546 -12.83 16.40 -36.95
C THR A 546 -11.61 17.23 -36.53
N THR A 547 -11.82 18.38 -35.87
CA THR A 547 -10.75 19.20 -35.29
C THR A 547 -10.01 18.43 -34.20
N LEU A 548 -10.74 17.74 -33.32
CA LEU A 548 -10.15 16.93 -32.26
C LEU A 548 -9.25 15.82 -32.82
N VAL A 549 -9.72 15.09 -33.83
CA VAL A 549 -8.94 14.05 -34.50
C VAL A 549 -7.68 14.64 -35.12
N ARG A 550 -7.81 15.73 -35.91
CA ARG A 550 -6.69 16.41 -36.55
C ARG A 550 -5.62 16.88 -35.55
N LEU A 551 -6.03 17.49 -34.44
CA LEU A 551 -5.10 17.94 -33.41
C LEU A 551 -4.43 16.76 -32.69
N GLY A 552 -5.17 15.66 -32.50
CA GLY A 552 -4.62 14.39 -32.01
C GLY A 552 -3.56 13.82 -32.95
N ASP A 553 -3.85 13.70 -34.24
CA ASP A 553 -2.88 13.26 -35.25
C ASP A 553 -1.65 14.17 -35.31
N ARG A 554 -1.85 15.48 -35.13
CA ARG A 554 -0.76 16.44 -35.07
C ARG A 554 0.17 16.17 -33.89
N PHE A 555 -0.39 15.88 -32.71
CA PHE A 555 0.42 15.52 -31.54
C PHE A 555 1.26 14.26 -31.78
N GLU A 556 0.71 13.26 -32.46
CA GLU A 556 1.45 12.05 -32.84
C GLU A 556 2.57 12.36 -33.83
N ALA A 557 2.31 13.21 -34.83
CA ALA A 557 3.31 13.65 -35.79
C ALA A 557 4.44 14.49 -35.15
N LEU A 558 4.17 15.12 -34.02
CA LEU A 558 5.15 15.81 -33.18
C LEU A 558 5.89 14.84 -32.23
N ASN A 559 5.83 13.53 -32.49
CA ASN A 559 6.41 12.48 -31.65
C ASN A 559 5.96 12.56 -30.19
N TYR A 560 4.70 12.91 -29.96
CA TYR A 560 4.11 13.09 -28.63
C TYR A 560 4.86 14.13 -27.77
N ASN A 561 5.57 15.09 -28.36
CA ASN A 561 6.20 16.17 -27.62
C ASN A 561 5.17 17.25 -27.26
N LEU A 562 4.84 17.36 -25.96
CA LEU A 562 3.79 18.27 -25.51
C LEU A 562 4.20 19.75 -25.68
N LYS A 563 5.48 20.10 -25.49
CA LYS A 563 5.96 21.48 -25.67
C LYS A 563 5.78 21.93 -27.13
N SER A 564 6.15 21.10 -28.08
CA SER A 564 5.92 21.34 -29.51
C SER A 564 4.43 21.44 -29.83
N LEU A 565 3.58 20.63 -29.18
CA LEU A 565 2.13 20.73 -29.36
C LEU A 565 1.58 22.08 -28.90
N TYR A 566 2.05 22.63 -27.78
CA TYR A 566 1.68 23.98 -27.34
C TYR A 566 2.08 25.05 -28.36
N GLN A 567 3.29 24.94 -28.93
CA GLN A 567 3.78 25.85 -29.97
C GLN A 567 2.88 25.78 -31.21
N ASP A 568 2.60 24.57 -31.68
CA ASP A 568 1.82 24.35 -32.89
C ASP A 568 0.35 24.77 -32.75
N ILE A 569 -0.28 24.46 -31.63
CA ILE A 569 -1.68 24.85 -31.38
C ILE A 569 -1.83 26.36 -31.26
N ALA A 570 -0.84 27.07 -30.71
CA ALA A 570 -0.86 28.53 -30.67
C ALA A 570 -0.88 29.16 -32.08
N LEU A 571 -0.34 28.44 -33.07
CA LEU A 571 -0.30 28.85 -34.48
C LEU A 571 -1.47 28.30 -35.30
N ASP A 572 -2.31 27.46 -34.71
CA ASP A 572 -3.44 26.85 -35.39
C ASP A 572 -4.52 27.89 -35.67
N THR A 573 -5.00 27.94 -36.91
CA THR A 573 -5.99 28.95 -37.35
C THR A 573 -7.31 28.83 -36.58
N SER A 574 -7.67 27.64 -36.10
CA SER A 574 -8.87 27.46 -35.26
C SER A 574 -8.75 28.16 -33.89
N CYS A 575 -7.52 28.39 -33.42
CA CYS A 575 -7.24 29.16 -32.21
C CYS A 575 -7.63 30.64 -32.40
N GLY A 576 -7.39 31.19 -33.59
CA GLY A 576 -7.64 32.60 -33.93
C GLY A 576 -6.67 33.58 -33.25
N LEU A 577 -5.54 33.08 -32.72
CA LEU A 577 -4.48 33.90 -32.14
C LEU A 577 -3.58 34.52 -33.24
N VAL A 578 -3.35 33.77 -34.32
CA VAL A 578 -2.66 34.24 -35.51
C VAL A 578 -3.71 34.50 -36.58
N LYS A 579 -3.72 35.70 -37.17
CA LYS A 579 -4.54 35.98 -38.35
C LYS A 579 -3.83 35.35 -39.56
N GLU A 580 -4.57 34.70 -40.45
CA GLU A 580 -4.00 34.27 -41.73
C GLU A 580 -3.36 35.50 -42.43
N PRO A 581 -2.23 35.33 -43.13
CA PRO A 581 -1.60 36.40 -43.88
C PRO A 581 -2.56 37.05 -44.89
#